data_AF-A0A3A8JTF6-F1
#
_entry.id   AF-A0A3A8JTF6-F1
#
_cell.length_a   1.000
_cell.length_b   1.000
_cell.length_c   1.000
_cell.angle_alpha   90.00
_cell.angle_beta   90.00
_cell.angle_gamma   90.00
#
_symmetry.space_group_name_H-M   'P 1'
#
loop_
_entity.id
_entity.type
_entity.pdbx_description
1 polymer ?
#
loop_
_entity_poly.entity_id
_entity_poly.type
_entity_poly.pdbx_seq_one_letter_code
_entity_poly.pdbx_strand_id
1 'polypeptide(L)'
;MKLRSSSFSKPSSLSSSSSSSSRPRRDSLPARPENAKPKAPVSPAELKTGKDKLKPTDYGVVDPKLQGIRTRRDNGQSGADFADFTQDVRNSTNKLTSKPVGNQMLTELNGRTQAVNPGATGTLRKPLTVADISSGRNASLPMAQMPRTDGSYSSTRPAYRFDGQPGAGTASDINYNEKDSGPRFNSLGHESVHAWRASNGVQVSPLEASKHSNADVFKQNPAFSHGMKETINDRLMLREEFETIGLRPTPHTKNNWAPSENAIRAEHGLPSRQDYSGLKPDEKNGNTNAFQDYDEGTDSRNFFQKLAGQPSPFQKIVGDLEK
;
A
#
# COMPACT_ATOMS: atom_id res chain seq x y z
N MET A 1 69.18 15.86 25.10
CA MET A 1 70.00 15.11 26.08
C MET A 1 69.35 13.74 26.35
N LYS A 2 70.18 12.73 26.63
CA LYS A 2 69.89 11.46 27.34
C LYS A 2 68.66 10.61 26.94
N LEU A 3 68.99 9.52 26.22
CA LEU A 3 68.32 8.21 26.30
C LEU A 3 68.41 7.59 27.72
N ARG A 4 67.49 6.69 28.04
CA ARG A 4 67.54 5.57 29.03
C ARG A 4 66.31 4.68 28.75
N SER A 5 66.37 3.38 28.40
CA SER A 5 66.84 2.19 29.16
C SER A 5 66.16 2.06 30.54
N SER A 6 65.62 0.94 31.01
CA SER A 6 65.45 -0.46 30.52
C SER A 6 64.26 -1.11 31.32
N SER A 7 63.92 -2.40 31.38
CA SER A 7 64.61 -3.69 31.14
C SER A 7 63.60 -4.84 30.87
N PHE A 8 64.09 -6.04 30.57
CA PHE A 8 63.32 -7.30 30.59
C PHE A 8 63.13 -7.84 32.02
N SER A 9 62.02 -8.57 32.24
CA SER A 9 61.94 -9.71 33.17
C SER A 9 60.98 -10.77 32.65
N LYS A 10 61.46 -12.01 32.48
CA LYS A 10 60.62 -13.22 32.34
C LYS A 10 60.24 -13.73 33.74
N PRO A 11 59.20 -14.57 33.82
CA PRO A 11 59.30 -15.79 34.61
C PRO A 11 59.19 -17.03 33.71
N SER A 12 60.15 -17.94 33.84
CA SER A 12 59.87 -19.38 33.75
C SER A 12 59.12 -19.78 35.05
N SER A 13 58.37 -20.87 35.19
CA SER A 13 58.64 -22.25 34.76
C SER A 13 57.54 -23.19 35.28
N LEU A 14 57.44 -24.42 34.73
CA LEU A 14 56.82 -25.63 35.34
C LEU A 14 55.28 -25.57 35.57
N SER A 15 54.51 -26.65 35.49
CA SER A 15 54.66 -28.04 35.00
C SER A 15 53.24 -28.49 34.53
N SER A 16 52.95 -29.59 33.83
CA SER A 16 53.43 -30.98 33.92
C SER A 16 52.83 -31.82 32.76
N SER A 17 53.38 -33.02 32.51
CA SER A 17 52.71 -34.25 31.96
C SER A 17 51.71 -34.16 30.78
N SER A 18 51.70 -34.99 29.73
CA SER A 18 52.56 -36.03 29.11
C SER A 18 51.62 -36.95 28.30
N SER A 19 51.90 -37.25 27.02
CA SER A 19 51.33 -38.36 26.19
C SER A 19 49.78 -38.43 26.00
N SER A 20 49.20 -38.99 24.92
CA SER A 20 49.64 -39.24 23.53
C SER A 20 48.43 -39.74 22.71
N SER A 21 48.31 -39.39 21.42
CA SER A 21 47.25 -39.80 20.46
C SER A 21 45.83 -39.24 20.78
N SER A 22 44.92 -38.98 19.83
CA SER A 22 44.87 -39.28 18.39
C SER A 22 44.07 -38.20 17.59
N ARG A 23 44.16 -38.21 16.25
CA ARG A 23 43.53 -37.24 15.31
C ARG A 23 42.01 -37.43 15.19
N PRO A 24 41.24 -36.38 14.83
CA PRO A 24 40.61 -36.38 13.50
C PRO A 24 40.90 -35.13 12.63
N ARG A 25 40.38 -35.14 11.40
CA ARG A 25 40.71 -34.22 10.29
C ARG A 25 40.08 -32.83 10.40
N ARG A 26 40.75 -31.83 9.82
CA ARG A 26 40.12 -30.62 9.28
C ARG A 26 39.33 -30.98 8.02
N ASP A 27 38.01 -30.90 8.09
CA ASP A 27 37.06 -30.73 6.99
C ASP A 27 35.86 -29.97 7.61
N SER A 28 35.27 -28.92 7.06
CA SER A 28 35.53 -28.16 5.83
C SER A 28 35.03 -26.71 6.02
N LEU A 29 35.72 -25.71 5.44
CA LEU A 29 35.20 -24.34 5.37
C LEU A 29 34.07 -24.27 4.32
N PRO A 30 33.02 -23.45 4.50
CA PRO A 30 31.98 -23.28 3.50
C PRO A 30 32.56 -22.73 2.19
N ALA A 31 32.20 -23.35 1.07
CA ALA A 31 32.77 -23.03 -0.23
C ALA A 31 32.40 -21.61 -0.71
N ARG A 32 33.36 -20.94 -1.35
CA ARG A 32 33.21 -19.61 -1.96
C ARG A 32 32.20 -19.67 -3.13
N PRO A 33 31.39 -18.62 -3.40
CA PRO A 33 30.23 -18.74 -4.32
C PRO A 33 30.55 -19.00 -5.80
N GLU A 34 31.82 -18.86 -6.20
CA GLU A 34 32.26 -18.75 -7.60
C GLU A 34 32.21 -20.08 -8.39
N ASN A 35 31.97 -21.23 -7.73
CA ASN A 35 31.93 -22.56 -8.36
C ASN A 35 30.55 -23.25 -8.32
N ALA A 36 29.46 -22.52 -8.03
CA ALA A 36 28.12 -23.10 -8.08
C ALA A 36 27.72 -23.40 -9.54
N LYS A 37 27.68 -24.68 -9.92
CA LYS A 37 27.12 -25.11 -11.22
C LYS A 37 25.70 -24.53 -11.40
N PRO A 38 25.30 -24.09 -12.61
CA PRO A 38 23.94 -23.67 -12.88
C PRO A 38 22.96 -24.76 -12.42
N LYS A 39 22.04 -24.39 -11.53
CA LYS A 39 21.02 -25.32 -11.04
C LYS A 39 20.15 -25.72 -12.23
N ALA A 40 19.94 -27.03 -12.43
CA ALA A 40 19.09 -27.50 -13.52
C ALA A 40 17.71 -26.82 -13.45
N PRO A 41 17.11 -26.46 -14.60
CA PRO A 41 15.78 -25.86 -14.61
C PRO A 41 14.76 -26.83 -13.99
N VAL A 42 13.93 -26.31 -13.08
CA VAL A 42 12.96 -27.10 -12.31
C VAL A 42 11.94 -27.72 -13.27
N SER A 43 11.75 -29.04 -13.19
CA SER A 43 10.81 -29.75 -14.06
C SER A 43 9.35 -29.39 -13.76
N PRO A 44 8.41 -29.56 -14.72
CA PRO A 44 6.98 -29.32 -14.48
C PRO A 44 6.39 -30.13 -13.30
N ALA A 45 6.90 -31.35 -13.07
CA ALA A 45 6.49 -32.20 -11.95
C ALA A 45 6.99 -31.68 -10.60
N GLU A 46 8.22 -31.17 -10.54
CA GLU A 46 8.77 -30.50 -9.34
C GLU A 46 8.07 -29.17 -9.08
N LEU A 47 7.74 -28.40 -10.13
CA LEU A 47 6.92 -27.19 -9.99
C LEU A 47 5.55 -27.51 -9.38
N LYS A 48 4.83 -28.50 -9.90
CA LYS A 48 3.54 -28.94 -9.34
C LYS A 48 3.68 -29.38 -7.87
N THR A 49 4.65 -30.24 -7.58
CA THR A 49 4.95 -30.70 -6.22
C THR A 49 5.32 -29.56 -5.27
N GLY A 50 5.99 -28.52 -5.79
CA GLY A 50 6.32 -27.30 -5.06
C GLY A 50 5.07 -26.46 -4.74
N LYS A 51 4.17 -26.27 -5.71
CA LYS A 51 2.87 -25.61 -5.50
C LYS A 51 2.07 -26.30 -4.39
N ASP A 52 1.93 -27.62 -4.46
CA ASP A 52 1.12 -28.40 -3.53
C ASP A 52 1.67 -28.39 -2.08
N LYS A 53 2.95 -28.04 -1.89
CA LYS A 53 3.65 -28.02 -0.60
C LYS A 53 3.81 -26.63 0.03
N LEU A 54 3.27 -25.57 -0.59
CA LEU A 54 3.30 -24.24 0.02
C LEU A 54 2.57 -24.25 1.38
N LYS A 55 3.04 -23.43 2.32
CA LYS A 55 2.45 -23.25 3.67
C LYS A 55 1.53 -22.03 3.70
N PRO A 56 0.67 -21.87 4.73
CA PRO A 56 -0.15 -20.67 4.90
C PRO A 56 0.65 -19.39 5.12
N THR A 57 1.88 -19.48 5.62
CA THR A 57 2.79 -18.34 5.83
C THR A 57 3.54 -17.90 4.56
N ASP A 58 3.30 -18.57 3.43
CA ASP A 58 4.09 -18.34 2.23
C ASP A 58 3.62 -17.09 1.48
N TYR A 59 4.57 -16.43 0.83
CA TYR A 59 4.35 -15.22 0.05
C TYR A 59 4.98 -15.38 -1.33
N GLY A 60 4.40 -14.73 -2.33
CA GLY A 60 4.97 -14.66 -3.67
C GLY A 60 5.75 -13.37 -3.89
N VAL A 61 6.88 -13.49 -4.56
CA VAL A 61 7.61 -12.35 -5.15
C VAL A 61 6.90 -11.96 -6.45
N VAL A 62 6.39 -10.73 -6.56
CA VAL A 62 5.72 -10.22 -7.79
C VAL A 62 6.71 -9.78 -8.86
N ASP A 63 7.82 -9.15 -8.45
CA ASP A 63 8.98 -8.81 -9.27
C ASP A 63 10.22 -8.83 -8.35
N PRO A 64 11.39 -9.38 -8.78
CA PRO A 64 12.62 -9.37 -7.98
C PRO A 64 13.11 -7.98 -7.53
N LYS A 65 12.79 -6.92 -8.30
CA LYS A 65 13.13 -5.51 -8.02
C LYS A 65 12.13 -4.86 -7.06
N LEU A 66 10.87 -5.30 -7.06
CA LEU A 66 9.80 -4.80 -6.19
C LEU A 66 9.73 -5.62 -4.90
N GLN A 67 10.77 -5.51 -4.08
CA GLN A 67 10.91 -6.35 -2.89
C GLN A 67 9.90 -6.06 -1.77
N GLY A 68 9.38 -4.85 -1.72
CA GLY A 68 8.33 -4.41 -0.79
C GLY A 68 6.90 -4.74 -1.24
N ILE A 69 6.71 -5.38 -2.40
CA ILE A 69 5.39 -5.79 -2.89
C ILE A 69 5.34 -7.32 -2.95
N ARG A 70 4.33 -7.93 -2.34
CA ARG A 70 4.23 -9.39 -2.20
C ARG A 70 2.79 -9.88 -2.38
N THR A 71 2.62 -11.07 -2.96
CA THR A 71 1.35 -11.79 -2.78
C THR A 71 1.32 -12.48 -1.43
N ARG A 72 0.14 -12.55 -0.82
CA ARG A 72 -0.14 -13.32 0.39
C ARG A 72 -1.12 -14.44 0.08
N ARG A 73 -0.96 -15.55 0.80
CA ARG A 73 -1.86 -16.70 0.69
C ARG A 73 -2.98 -16.57 1.71
N ASP A 74 -4.20 -16.68 1.24
CA ASP A 74 -5.38 -16.58 2.10
C ASP A 74 -5.67 -17.89 2.83
N ASN A 75 -6.30 -17.79 4.00
CA ASN A 75 -6.70 -18.96 4.78
C ASN A 75 -7.68 -19.83 3.99
N GLY A 76 -7.34 -21.10 3.80
CA GLY A 76 -8.13 -22.04 3.00
C GLY A 76 -7.81 -22.08 1.50
N GLN A 77 -7.01 -21.14 0.98
CA GLN A 77 -6.53 -21.20 -0.41
C GLN A 77 -5.58 -22.40 -0.59
N SER A 78 -5.73 -23.20 -1.65
CA SER A 78 -4.79 -24.30 -1.93
C SER A 78 -3.42 -23.75 -2.35
N GLY A 79 -2.37 -24.58 -2.24
CA GLY A 79 -1.03 -24.18 -2.69
C GLY A 79 -0.95 -23.99 -4.21
N ALA A 80 -1.72 -24.78 -4.96
CA ALA A 80 -1.89 -24.64 -6.41
C ALA A 80 -2.58 -23.31 -6.77
N ASP A 81 -3.73 -23.01 -6.15
CA ASP A 81 -4.46 -21.75 -6.35
C ASP A 81 -3.59 -20.54 -6.03
N PHE A 82 -2.85 -20.58 -4.91
CA PHE A 82 -1.98 -19.47 -4.51
C PHE A 82 -0.82 -19.24 -5.50
N ALA A 83 -0.27 -20.31 -6.08
CA ALA A 83 0.78 -20.21 -7.07
C ALA A 83 0.26 -19.68 -8.42
N ASP A 84 -0.96 -20.05 -8.83
CA ASP A 84 -1.59 -19.54 -10.04
C ASP A 84 -1.99 -18.07 -9.88
N PHE A 85 -2.58 -17.70 -8.74
CA PHE A 85 -2.79 -16.32 -8.33
C PHE A 85 -1.49 -15.49 -8.35
N THR A 86 -0.41 -16.02 -7.75
CA THR A 86 0.90 -15.37 -7.75
C THR A 86 1.48 -15.22 -9.16
N GLN A 87 1.27 -16.20 -10.04
CA GLN A 87 1.69 -16.09 -11.45
C GLN A 87 0.87 -15.01 -12.18
N ASP A 88 -0.40 -14.86 -11.85
CA ASP A 88 -1.23 -13.83 -12.45
C ASP A 88 -0.84 -12.41 -12.02
N VAL A 89 -0.65 -12.20 -10.71
CA VAL A 89 -0.14 -10.93 -10.18
C VAL A 89 1.21 -10.60 -10.81
N ARG A 90 2.14 -11.57 -10.96
CA ARG A 90 3.41 -11.38 -11.69
C ARG A 90 3.19 -10.90 -13.12
N ASN A 91 2.28 -11.53 -13.86
CA ASN A 91 2.00 -11.16 -15.26
C ASN A 91 1.43 -9.73 -15.34
N SER A 92 0.50 -9.39 -14.44
CA SER A 92 -0.08 -8.05 -14.31
C SER A 92 0.95 -6.99 -13.90
N THR A 93 1.79 -7.27 -12.91
CA THR A 93 2.92 -6.42 -12.49
C THR A 93 3.91 -6.21 -13.64
N ASN A 94 4.34 -7.27 -14.33
CA ASN A 94 5.25 -7.17 -15.49
C ASN A 94 4.64 -6.35 -16.64
N LYS A 95 3.31 -6.42 -16.82
CA LYS A 95 2.62 -5.61 -17.82
C LYS A 95 2.64 -4.13 -17.42
N LEU A 96 2.30 -3.79 -16.17
CA LEU A 96 2.39 -2.42 -15.64
C LEU A 96 3.81 -1.85 -15.72
N THR A 97 4.83 -2.60 -15.29
CA THR A 97 6.23 -2.13 -15.28
C THR A 97 6.87 -2.07 -16.67
N SER A 98 6.19 -2.56 -17.72
CA SER A 98 6.65 -2.47 -19.11
C SER A 98 6.46 -1.08 -19.76
N LYS A 99 5.80 -0.15 -19.06
CA LYS A 99 5.53 1.21 -19.52
C LYS A 99 5.85 2.26 -18.44
N PRO A 100 6.14 3.53 -18.79
CA PRO A 100 6.71 4.50 -17.84
C PRO A 100 5.87 4.80 -16.60
N VAL A 101 4.56 5.01 -16.71
CA VAL A 101 3.68 5.39 -15.59
C VAL A 101 3.55 4.22 -14.61
N GLY A 102 3.21 3.02 -15.11
CA GLY A 102 3.16 1.82 -14.28
C GLY A 102 4.51 1.45 -13.65
N ASN A 103 5.61 1.68 -14.36
CA ASN A 103 6.97 1.48 -13.83
C ASN A 103 7.32 2.46 -12.71
N GLN A 104 7.06 3.76 -12.90
CA GLN A 104 7.32 4.80 -11.90
C GLN A 104 6.45 4.58 -10.66
N MET A 105 5.15 4.35 -10.83
CA MET A 105 4.20 4.07 -9.75
C MET A 105 4.70 2.94 -8.84
N LEU A 106 4.99 1.77 -9.41
CA LEU A 106 5.37 0.60 -8.62
C LEU A 106 6.77 0.73 -8.03
N THR A 107 7.69 1.43 -8.71
CA THR A 107 9.03 1.71 -8.19
C THR A 107 8.99 2.66 -7.00
N GLU A 108 8.23 3.75 -7.09
CA GLU A 108 8.04 4.71 -6.00
C GLU A 108 7.33 4.07 -4.81
N LEU A 109 6.22 3.37 -5.05
CA LEU A 109 5.49 2.60 -4.03
C LEU A 109 6.47 1.67 -3.30
N ASN A 110 7.19 0.81 -4.02
CA ASN A 110 8.21 -0.07 -3.45
C ASN A 110 9.29 0.70 -2.64
N GLY A 111 9.72 1.87 -3.11
CA GLY A 111 10.67 2.75 -2.40
C GLY A 111 10.16 3.25 -1.05
N ARG A 112 8.84 3.36 -0.85
CA ARG A 112 8.23 3.80 0.42
C ARG A 112 8.26 2.73 1.53
N THR A 113 8.65 1.48 1.24
CA THR A 113 8.59 0.35 2.19
C THR A 113 9.18 0.62 3.57
N GLN A 114 10.35 1.26 3.67
CA GLN A 114 10.96 1.61 4.96
C GLN A 114 10.29 2.82 5.63
N ALA A 115 9.87 3.82 4.83
CA ALA A 115 9.26 5.05 5.34
C ALA A 115 7.90 4.80 6.00
N VAL A 116 7.10 3.88 5.46
CA VAL A 116 5.79 3.51 6.04
C VAL A 116 5.86 2.39 7.09
N ASN A 117 7.06 1.90 7.41
CA ASN A 117 7.31 0.88 8.44
C ASN A 117 8.48 1.32 9.36
N PRO A 118 8.41 2.51 10.00
CA PRO A 118 9.55 3.09 10.71
C PRO A 118 10.05 2.20 11.86
N GLY A 119 11.33 1.84 11.83
CA GLY A 119 11.98 1.01 12.85
C GLY A 119 11.60 -0.48 12.83
N ALA A 120 10.73 -0.91 11.93
CA ALA A 120 10.33 -2.31 11.81
C ALA A 120 11.26 -3.07 10.85
N THR A 121 11.63 -4.30 11.24
CA THR A 121 12.48 -5.17 10.41
C THR A 121 11.70 -6.39 9.94
N GLY A 122 11.72 -6.66 8.64
CA GLY A 122 11.13 -7.87 8.07
C GLY A 122 11.89 -9.14 8.48
N THR A 123 11.19 -10.26 8.51
CA THR A 123 11.80 -11.60 8.65
C THR A 123 11.72 -12.37 7.33
N LEU A 124 12.46 -13.47 7.20
CA LEU A 124 12.37 -14.36 6.05
C LEU A 124 10.95 -14.96 5.83
N ARG A 125 10.10 -15.02 6.88
CA ARG A 125 8.72 -15.54 6.77
C ARG A 125 7.68 -14.43 6.64
N LYS A 126 7.91 -13.29 7.29
CA LYS A 126 7.09 -12.07 7.17
C LYS A 126 7.99 -10.93 6.70
N PRO A 127 8.29 -10.82 5.39
CA PRO A 127 9.06 -9.73 4.84
C PRO A 127 8.33 -8.41 5.05
N LEU A 128 9.11 -7.32 5.20
CA LEU A 128 8.59 -5.97 5.30
C LEU A 128 8.08 -5.52 3.93
N THR A 129 6.86 -5.00 3.88
CA THR A 129 6.19 -4.64 2.63
C THR A 129 5.46 -3.32 2.74
N VAL A 130 5.41 -2.60 1.62
CA VAL A 130 4.51 -1.44 1.41
C VAL A 130 3.13 -1.90 0.93
N ALA A 131 3.05 -3.02 0.21
CA ALA A 131 1.81 -3.56 -0.33
C ALA A 131 1.81 -5.09 -0.27
N ASP A 132 0.75 -5.66 0.29
CA ASP A 132 0.46 -7.09 0.27
C ASP A 132 -0.79 -7.32 -0.59
N ILE A 133 -0.76 -8.32 -1.47
CA ILE A 133 -1.80 -8.59 -2.46
C ILE A 133 -2.40 -9.98 -2.20
N SER A 134 -3.68 -10.03 -1.84
CA SER A 134 -4.46 -11.23 -1.55
C SER A 134 -5.50 -11.52 -2.65
N SER A 135 -6.01 -12.76 -2.67
CA SER A 135 -6.86 -13.25 -3.75
C SER A 135 -8.32 -12.87 -3.51
N GLY A 136 -8.80 -11.89 -4.25
CA GLY A 136 -10.12 -11.30 -4.09
C GLY A 136 -11.29 -12.18 -4.55
N ARG A 137 -11.03 -13.28 -5.28
CA ARG A 137 -12.04 -14.14 -5.94
C ARG A 137 -13.25 -14.62 -5.11
N ASN A 138 -13.17 -14.56 -3.77
CA ASN A 138 -14.20 -14.98 -2.83
C ASN A 138 -14.50 -13.90 -1.75
N ALA A 139 -13.95 -12.69 -1.88
CA ALA A 139 -14.16 -11.59 -0.94
C ALA A 139 -15.47 -10.83 -1.25
N SER A 140 -16.03 -10.16 -0.24
CA SER A 140 -17.18 -9.25 -0.42
C SER A 140 -16.84 -8.05 -1.31
N LEU A 141 -15.61 -7.55 -1.21
CA LEU A 141 -14.99 -6.58 -2.11
C LEU A 141 -13.82 -7.27 -2.81
N PRO A 142 -14.04 -7.84 -4.02
CA PRO A 142 -13.05 -8.69 -4.70
C PRO A 142 -11.94 -7.89 -5.40
N MET A 143 -12.17 -6.60 -5.65
CA MET A 143 -11.18 -5.61 -6.07
C MET A 143 -11.28 -4.46 -5.06
N ALA A 144 -10.24 -4.26 -4.25
CA ALA A 144 -10.18 -3.17 -3.27
C ALA A 144 -8.77 -2.99 -2.69
N GLN A 145 -8.40 -1.75 -2.40
CA GLN A 145 -7.27 -1.38 -1.55
C GLN A 145 -7.75 -0.95 -0.16
N MET A 146 -7.00 -1.32 0.87
CA MET A 146 -7.18 -0.81 2.23
C MET A 146 -5.85 -0.37 2.84
N PRO A 147 -5.77 0.82 3.45
CA PRO A 147 -4.66 1.20 4.31
C PRO A 147 -4.53 0.25 5.49
N ARG A 148 -3.31 -0.20 5.79
CA ARG A 148 -3.06 -1.07 6.96
C ARG A 148 -3.38 -0.34 8.25
N THR A 149 -3.98 -1.09 9.17
CA THR A 149 -4.52 -0.61 10.44
C THR A 149 -4.21 -1.59 11.57
N ASP A 150 -4.14 -1.08 12.80
CA ASP A 150 -4.15 -1.89 14.03
C ASP A 150 -5.59 -2.17 14.54
N GLY A 151 -6.61 -1.77 13.78
CA GLY A 151 -8.02 -1.79 14.17
C GLY A 151 -8.56 -0.43 14.62
N SER A 152 -7.70 0.60 14.74
CA SER A 152 -8.11 1.97 15.06
C SER A 152 -8.12 2.90 13.83
N TYR A 153 -9.10 3.81 13.73
CA TYR A 153 -9.09 4.88 12.72
C TYR A 153 -7.87 5.82 12.85
N SER A 154 -7.30 5.95 14.06
CA SER A 154 -6.06 6.69 14.26
C SER A 154 -4.87 6.10 13.51
N SER A 155 -4.82 4.78 13.34
CA SER A 155 -3.73 4.10 12.61
C SER A 155 -3.82 4.22 11.09
N THR A 156 -5.01 4.48 10.53
CA THR A 156 -5.17 4.74 9.09
C THR A 156 -4.92 6.21 8.73
N ARG A 157 -5.06 7.13 9.69
CA ARG A 157 -4.81 8.58 9.50
C ARG A 157 -3.55 8.93 8.67
N PRO A 158 -2.39 8.27 8.81
CA PRO A 158 -1.21 8.55 7.99
C PRO A 158 -1.40 8.36 6.48
N ALA A 159 -2.40 7.58 6.03
CA ALA A 159 -2.72 7.35 4.62
C ALA A 159 -3.28 8.59 3.90
N TYR A 160 -3.92 9.48 4.67
CA TYR A 160 -4.79 10.52 4.15
C TYR A 160 -4.16 11.90 4.26
N ARG A 161 -4.59 12.79 3.35
CA ARG A 161 -4.40 14.22 3.51
C ARG A 161 -5.26 14.73 4.67
N PHE A 162 -4.72 15.71 5.40
CA PHE A 162 -5.38 16.30 6.57
C PHE A 162 -5.04 17.79 6.62
N ASP A 163 -6.06 18.65 6.67
CA ASP A 163 -5.93 20.11 6.70
C ASP A 163 -5.09 20.67 5.53
N GLY A 164 -5.24 20.11 4.31
CA GLY A 164 -4.47 20.52 3.14
C GLY A 164 -2.98 20.17 3.20
N GLN A 165 -2.61 19.14 3.96
CA GLN A 165 -1.24 18.62 4.04
C GLN A 165 -1.22 17.10 3.88
N PRO A 166 -0.19 16.51 3.23
CA PRO A 166 -0.05 15.07 3.12
C PRO A 166 0.29 14.44 4.47
N GLY A 167 -0.28 13.26 4.74
CA GLY A 167 0.11 12.41 5.87
C GLY A 167 1.51 11.79 5.71
N ALA A 168 1.97 11.07 6.73
CA ALA A 168 3.27 10.39 6.69
C ALA A 168 3.31 9.19 5.71
N GLY A 169 2.14 8.71 5.27
CA GLY A 169 1.93 7.51 4.49
C GLY A 169 1.78 6.25 5.36
N THR A 170 1.08 5.23 4.84
CA THR A 170 1.00 3.89 5.42
C THR A 170 1.09 2.80 4.36
N ALA A 171 1.41 1.58 4.77
CA ALA A 171 1.37 0.42 3.89
C ALA A 171 -0.08 0.00 3.58
N SER A 172 -0.27 -0.82 2.55
CA SER A 172 -1.59 -1.24 2.06
C SER A 172 -1.74 -2.75 1.99
N ASP A 173 -2.98 -3.21 2.11
CA ASP A 173 -3.41 -4.54 1.69
C ASP A 173 -4.35 -4.37 0.49
N ILE A 174 -4.22 -5.25 -0.51
CA ILE A 174 -4.97 -5.20 -1.78
C ILE A 174 -5.66 -6.54 -2.00
N ASN A 175 -6.96 -6.52 -2.20
CA ASN A 175 -7.70 -7.64 -2.79
C ASN A 175 -7.66 -7.50 -4.32
N TYR A 176 -7.24 -8.56 -5.00
CA TYR A 176 -7.17 -8.62 -6.46
C TYR A 176 -7.92 -9.85 -6.99
N ASN A 177 -8.96 -9.61 -7.80
CA ASN A 177 -9.73 -10.65 -8.47
C ASN A 177 -9.06 -11.07 -9.78
N GLU A 178 -8.24 -12.11 -9.69
CA GLU A 178 -7.59 -12.71 -10.85
C GLU A 178 -8.56 -13.39 -11.83
N LYS A 179 -9.85 -13.50 -11.49
CA LYS A 179 -10.90 -14.04 -12.37
C LYS A 179 -11.61 -13.00 -13.24
N ASP A 180 -11.36 -11.70 -13.04
CA ASP A 180 -12.01 -10.66 -13.83
C ASP A 180 -11.68 -10.77 -15.33
N SER A 181 -12.70 -10.60 -16.17
CA SER A 181 -12.60 -10.75 -17.63
C SER A 181 -11.95 -9.55 -18.34
N GLY A 182 -11.80 -8.42 -17.63
CA GLY A 182 -11.18 -7.21 -18.16
C GLY A 182 -9.65 -7.29 -18.27
N PRO A 183 -8.97 -6.19 -18.67
CA PRO A 183 -7.52 -6.10 -18.67
C PRO A 183 -6.98 -6.16 -17.23
N ARG A 184 -6.75 -7.36 -16.70
CA ARG A 184 -6.42 -7.59 -15.28
C ARG A 184 -5.23 -6.78 -14.73
N PHE A 185 -4.24 -6.44 -15.58
CA PHE A 185 -3.15 -5.54 -15.22
C PHE A 185 -3.64 -4.12 -14.87
N ASN A 186 -4.71 -3.65 -15.52
CA ASN A 186 -5.32 -2.36 -15.27
C ASN A 186 -6.12 -2.38 -13.96
N SER A 187 -6.83 -3.46 -13.65
CA SER A 187 -7.48 -3.65 -12.35
C SER A 187 -6.47 -3.65 -11.21
N LEU A 188 -5.36 -4.39 -11.34
CA LEU A 188 -4.26 -4.32 -10.37
C LEU A 188 -3.62 -2.91 -10.33
N GLY A 189 -3.54 -2.24 -11.47
CA GLY A 189 -3.03 -0.88 -11.60
C GLY A 189 -3.86 0.14 -10.82
N HIS A 190 -5.19 0.03 -10.89
CA HIS A 190 -6.14 0.85 -10.14
C HIS A 190 -5.92 0.73 -8.62
N GLU A 191 -5.88 -0.49 -8.07
CA GLU A 191 -5.57 -0.69 -6.64
C GLU A 191 -4.15 -0.24 -6.26
N SER A 192 -3.20 -0.36 -7.20
CA SER A 192 -1.84 0.11 -7.00
C SER A 192 -1.74 1.64 -6.96
N VAL A 193 -2.65 2.37 -7.62
CA VAL A 193 -2.76 3.84 -7.50
C VAL A 193 -3.26 4.20 -6.10
N HIS A 194 -4.31 3.57 -5.59
CA HIS A 194 -4.74 3.76 -4.20
C HIS A 194 -3.62 3.44 -3.21
N ALA A 195 -2.89 2.33 -3.40
CA ALA A 195 -1.77 1.98 -2.54
C ALA A 195 -0.61 2.98 -2.63
N TRP A 196 -0.32 3.52 -3.82
CA TRP A 196 0.66 4.61 -3.99
C TRP A 196 0.20 5.86 -3.24
N ARG A 197 -1.08 6.26 -3.35
CA ARG A 197 -1.67 7.40 -2.64
C ARG A 197 -1.57 7.21 -1.13
N ALA A 198 -1.94 6.02 -0.62
CA ALA A 198 -1.86 5.65 0.79
C ALA A 198 -0.42 5.70 1.32
N SER A 199 0.53 5.19 0.53
CA SER A 199 1.95 5.19 0.90
C SER A 199 2.60 6.58 0.91
N ASN A 200 1.99 7.56 0.22
CA ASN A 200 2.42 8.96 0.18
C ASN A 200 1.58 9.89 1.06
N GLY A 201 0.55 9.39 1.75
CA GLY A 201 -0.28 10.19 2.64
C GLY A 201 -1.25 11.14 1.93
N VAL A 202 -1.64 10.84 0.69
CA VAL A 202 -2.44 11.74 -0.17
C VAL A 202 -3.82 11.19 -0.55
N GLN A 203 -4.28 10.11 0.09
CA GLN A 203 -5.67 9.66 -0.09
C GLN A 203 -6.67 10.69 0.47
N VAL A 204 -7.89 10.66 -0.04
CA VAL A 204 -9.02 11.42 0.53
C VAL A 204 -9.39 10.80 1.87
N SER A 205 -9.41 11.63 2.91
CA SER A 205 -9.70 11.17 4.27
C SER A 205 -11.19 10.85 4.42
N PRO A 206 -11.59 9.64 4.87
CA PRO A 206 -12.96 9.39 5.29
C PRO A 206 -13.29 10.22 6.53
N LEU A 207 -14.57 10.52 6.75
CA LEU A 207 -14.99 11.41 7.84
C LEU A 207 -14.53 10.91 9.22
N GLU A 208 -14.53 9.59 9.43
CA GLU A 208 -14.14 8.91 10.67
C GLU A 208 -12.66 9.07 11.02
N ALA A 209 -11.78 9.17 10.01
CA ALA A 209 -10.34 9.41 10.22
C ALA A 209 -10.02 10.90 10.50
N SER A 210 -11.02 11.78 10.40
CA SER A 210 -10.85 13.23 10.50
C SER A 210 -11.22 13.83 11.87
N LYS A 211 -10.78 15.07 12.12
CA LYS A 211 -11.25 15.90 13.24
C LYS A 211 -12.75 16.24 13.16
N HIS A 212 -13.36 16.08 11.99
CA HIS A 212 -14.77 16.43 11.75
C HIS A 212 -15.73 15.30 12.09
N SER A 213 -15.25 14.08 12.37
CA SER A 213 -16.07 12.92 12.79
C SER A 213 -17.14 13.21 13.85
N ASN A 214 -16.89 14.15 14.76
CA ASN A 214 -17.82 14.62 15.79
C ASN A 214 -18.11 16.14 15.74
N ALA A 215 -18.06 16.74 14.54
CA ALA A 215 -18.38 18.16 14.31
C ALA A 215 -19.79 18.53 14.79
N ASP A 216 -19.97 19.76 15.28
CA ASP A 216 -21.22 20.19 15.93
C ASP A 216 -22.43 20.24 14.99
N VAL A 217 -22.22 20.39 13.68
CA VAL A 217 -23.29 20.31 12.66
C VAL A 217 -24.07 18.99 12.75
N PHE A 218 -23.39 17.88 13.06
CA PHE A 218 -24.02 16.57 13.25
C PHE A 218 -24.85 16.45 14.54
N LYS A 219 -24.70 17.39 15.48
CA LYS A 219 -25.41 17.43 16.77
C LYS A 219 -26.63 18.36 16.73
N GLN A 220 -26.66 19.32 15.81
CA GLN A 220 -27.76 20.27 15.64
C GLN A 220 -29.08 19.56 15.26
N ASN A 221 -28.99 18.53 14.41
CA ASN A 221 -30.13 17.73 13.98
C ASN A 221 -29.84 16.22 14.15
N PRO A 222 -30.00 15.65 15.36
CA PRO A 222 -29.64 14.26 15.64
C PRO A 222 -30.34 13.22 14.74
N ALA A 223 -31.59 13.48 14.36
CA ALA A 223 -32.38 12.62 13.47
C ALA A 223 -31.77 12.46 12.06
N PHE A 224 -31.01 13.45 11.59
CA PHE A 224 -30.35 13.45 10.28
C PHE A 224 -28.83 13.19 10.39
N SER A 225 -28.30 13.01 11.60
CA SER A 225 -26.86 12.84 11.86
C SER A 225 -26.24 11.70 11.06
N HIS A 226 -26.96 10.58 10.92
CA HIS A 226 -26.51 9.42 10.15
C HIS A 226 -26.42 9.72 8.65
N GLY A 227 -27.52 10.15 8.01
CA GLY A 227 -27.58 10.45 6.58
C GLY A 227 -26.63 11.59 6.17
N MET A 228 -26.44 12.59 7.04
CA MET A 228 -25.42 13.64 6.85
C MET A 228 -23.99 13.08 6.77
N LYS A 229 -23.65 12.10 7.60
CA LYS A 229 -22.34 11.45 7.60
C LYS A 229 -22.15 10.54 6.39
N GLU A 230 -23.17 9.77 6.03
CA GLU A 230 -23.15 8.91 4.83
C GLU A 230 -22.98 9.74 3.55
N THR A 231 -23.75 10.81 3.39
CA THR A 231 -23.65 11.75 2.25
C THR A 231 -22.22 12.30 2.07
N ILE A 232 -21.57 12.65 3.19
CA ILE A 232 -20.17 13.10 3.18
C ILE A 232 -19.22 11.95 2.80
N ASN A 233 -19.38 10.77 3.39
CA ASN A 233 -18.50 9.62 3.10
C ASN A 233 -18.63 9.13 1.65
N ASP A 234 -19.84 9.03 1.11
CA ASP A 234 -20.08 8.71 -0.30
C ASP A 234 -19.39 9.71 -1.23
N ARG A 235 -19.44 11.00 -0.88
CA ARG A 235 -18.77 12.05 -1.64
C ARG A 235 -17.24 11.90 -1.59
N LEU A 236 -16.68 11.61 -0.42
CA LEU A 236 -15.23 11.46 -0.21
C LEU A 236 -14.69 10.18 -0.88
N MET A 237 -15.46 9.09 -0.86
CA MET A 237 -15.18 7.86 -1.60
C MET A 237 -15.16 8.13 -3.11
N LEU A 238 -16.20 8.75 -3.66
CA LEU A 238 -16.24 9.13 -5.08
C LEU A 238 -15.09 10.08 -5.45
N ARG A 239 -14.67 10.95 -4.54
CA ARG A 239 -13.52 11.84 -4.75
C ARG A 239 -12.20 11.06 -4.84
N GLU A 240 -11.96 10.08 -3.97
CA GLU A 240 -10.80 9.18 -4.04
C GLU A 240 -10.78 8.40 -5.36
N GLU A 241 -11.93 7.85 -5.77
CA GLU A 241 -12.09 7.14 -7.04
C GLU A 241 -11.85 8.02 -8.27
N PHE A 242 -12.41 9.24 -8.30
CA PHE A 242 -12.18 10.18 -9.40
C PHE A 242 -10.71 10.62 -9.50
N GLU A 243 -10.00 10.75 -8.38
CA GLU A 243 -8.56 11.04 -8.39
C GLU A 243 -7.74 9.80 -8.82
N THR A 244 -8.09 8.59 -8.37
CA THR A 244 -7.44 7.34 -8.78
C THR A 244 -7.62 7.06 -10.28
N ILE A 245 -8.81 7.29 -10.84
CA ILE A 245 -9.05 7.14 -12.28
C ILE A 245 -8.31 8.23 -13.07
N GLY A 246 -8.10 9.41 -12.49
CA GLY A 246 -7.56 10.58 -13.18
C GLY A 246 -8.63 11.44 -13.85
N LEU A 247 -9.86 11.42 -13.34
CA LEU A 247 -10.91 12.40 -13.64
C LEU A 247 -10.75 13.68 -12.79
N ARG A 248 -9.97 13.60 -11.71
CA ARG A 248 -9.50 14.71 -10.87
C ARG A 248 -7.99 14.59 -10.65
N PRO A 249 -7.27 15.71 -10.45
CA PRO A 249 -5.85 15.66 -10.08
C PRO A 249 -5.69 15.26 -8.60
N THR A 250 -4.60 14.54 -8.29
CA THR A 250 -4.14 14.30 -6.91
C THR A 250 -3.32 15.51 -6.45
N PRO A 251 -3.76 16.30 -5.45
CA PRO A 251 -3.00 17.44 -4.96
C PRO A 251 -1.89 17.03 -3.97
N HIS A 252 -1.09 17.99 -3.54
CA HIS A 252 0.02 17.82 -2.58
C HIS A 252 1.09 16.80 -3.01
N THR A 253 1.22 16.59 -4.33
CA THR A 253 2.14 15.66 -4.95
C THR A 253 3.47 16.31 -5.32
N LYS A 254 4.57 15.56 -5.18
CA LYS A 254 5.89 16.05 -5.59
C LYS A 254 5.92 16.27 -7.11
N ASN A 255 6.42 17.42 -7.54
CA ASN A 255 6.50 17.83 -8.95
C ASN A 255 5.13 17.83 -9.68
N ASN A 256 4.00 17.91 -8.95
CA ASN A 256 2.64 17.78 -9.48
C ASN A 256 2.38 16.48 -10.26
N TRP A 257 3.07 15.39 -9.92
CA TRP A 257 2.89 14.08 -10.55
C TRP A 257 2.25 13.06 -9.60
N ALA A 258 1.24 12.36 -10.09
CA ALA A 258 0.69 11.15 -9.48
C ALA A 258 0.30 10.16 -10.59
N PRO A 259 0.35 8.84 -10.31
CA PRO A 259 -0.18 7.85 -11.22
C PRO A 259 -1.73 7.88 -11.18
N SER A 260 -2.35 7.42 -12.27
CA SER A 260 -3.80 7.25 -12.36
C SER A 260 -4.16 6.12 -13.33
N GLU A 261 -5.36 5.56 -13.20
CA GLU A 261 -5.86 4.53 -14.10
C GLU A 261 -5.82 5.03 -15.55
N ASN A 262 -6.31 6.24 -15.84
CA ASN A 262 -6.31 6.79 -17.21
C ASN A 262 -4.90 7.00 -17.79
N ALA A 263 -3.90 7.32 -16.97
CA ALA A 263 -2.52 7.41 -17.43
C ALA A 263 -1.95 6.03 -17.80
N ILE A 264 -2.23 5.00 -16.99
CA ILE A 264 -1.87 3.59 -17.27
C ILE A 264 -2.60 3.10 -18.54
N ARG A 265 -3.90 3.43 -18.69
CA ARG A 265 -4.70 3.09 -19.87
C ARG A 265 -4.11 3.68 -21.14
N ALA A 266 -3.76 4.97 -21.11
CA ALA A 266 -3.20 5.68 -22.25
C ALA A 266 -1.88 5.06 -22.76
N GLU A 267 -0.93 4.76 -21.87
CA GLU A 267 0.37 4.16 -22.28
C GLU A 267 0.26 2.72 -22.78
N HIS A 268 -0.87 2.06 -22.49
CA HIS A 268 -1.23 0.71 -22.95
C HIS A 268 -2.24 0.69 -24.11
N GLY A 269 -2.70 1.85 -24.62
CA GLY A 269 -3.64 1.93 -25.74
C GLY A 269 -5.09 1.56 -25.38
N LEU A 270 -5.47 1.62 -24.11
CA LEU A 270 -6.85 1.44 -23.65
C LEU A 270 -7.60 2.78 -23.65
N PRO A 271 -8.89 2.84 -24.01
CA PRO A 271 -9.69 4.06 -23.94
C PRO A 271 -9.81 4.57 -22.50
N SER A 272 -9.61 5.87 -22.26
CA SER A 272 -9.78 6.47 -20.93
C SER A 272 -11.21 6.32 -20.40
N ARG A 273 -11.37 5.99 -19.13
CA ARG A 273 -12.66 6.08 -18.43
C ARG A 273 -13.09 7.55 -18.34
N GLN A 274 -14.39 7.78 -18.43
CA GLN A 274 -15.01 9.11 -18.31
C GLN A 274 -15.82 9.25 -17.00
N ASP A 275 -16.01 8.15 -16.28
CA ASP A 275 -16.86 8.02 -15.10
C ASP A 275 -16.35 6.90 -14.15
N TYR A 276 -16.86 6.93 -12.92
CA TYR A 276 -16.87 5.80 -12.00
C TYR A 276 -18.29 5.31 -11.80
N SER A 277 -18.59 4.09 -12.24
CA SER A 277 -19.91 3.46 -12.08
C SER A 277 -21.07 4.33 -12.62
N GLY A 278 -20.83 5.04 -13.73
CA GLY A 278 -21.79 5.99 -14.34
C GLY A 278 -21.79 7.40 -13.74
N LEU A 279 -21.05 7.65 -12.66
CA LEU A 279 -20.94 8.95 -12.00
C LEU A 279 -19.71 9.71 -12.50
N LYS A 280 -19.86 11.01 -12.79
CA LYS A 280 -18.75 11.90 -13.17
C LYS A 280 -18.52 12.98 -12.09
N PRO A 281 -17.32 13.58 -12.03
CA PRO A 281 -17.12 14.81 -11.28
C PRO A 281 -18.09 15.90 -11.74
N ASP A 282 -18.58 16.71 -10.81
CA ASP A 282 -19.45 17.88 -11.02
C ASP A 282 -20.83 17.62 -11.67
N GLU A 283 -21.16 16.39 -12.07
CA GLU A 283 -22.52 16.02 -12.51
C GLU A 283 -23.44 15.75 -11.32
N LYS A 284 -24.66 16.32 -11.37
CA LYS A 284 -25.67 16.12 -10.32
C LYS A 284 -26.11 14.66 -10.24
N ASN A 285 -26.05 14.10 -9.04
CA ASN A 285 -26.53 12.77 -8.69
C ASN A 285 -27.31 12.81 -7.36
N GLY A 286 -27.86 11.67 -6.91
CA GLY A 286 -28.64 11.59 -5.67
C GLY A 286 -27.89 12.13 -4.44
N ASN A 287 -26.60 11.81 -4.32
CA ASN A 287 -25.75 12.31 -3.24
C ASN A 287 -25.53 13.84 -3.33
N THR A 288 -25.51 14.41 -4.54
CA THR A 288 -25.38 15.87 -4.74
C THR A 288 -26.62 16.61 -4.22
N ASN A 289 -27.82 16.05 -4.45
CA ASN A 289 -29.07 16.63 -3.95
C ASN A 289 -29.15 16.52 -2.42
N ALA A 290 -28.90 15.33 -1.87
CA ALA A 290 -28.85 15.13 -0.42
C ALA A 290 -27.81 16.05 0.27
N PHE A 291 -26.65 16.24 -0.36
CA PHE A 291 -25.64 17.18 0.12
C PHE A 291 -26.17 18.62 0.15
N GLN A 292 -26.87 19.07 -0.89
CA GLN A 292 -27.46 20.40 -0.94
C GLN A 292 -28.56 20.57 0.13
N ASP A 293 -29.45 19.59 0.29
CA ASP A 293 -30.54 19.64 1.27
C ASP A 293 -30.01 19.72 2.71
N TYR A 294 -28.97 18.92 3.04
CA TYR A 294 -28.32 18.97 4.35
C TYR A 294 -27.49 20.25 4.56
N ASP A 295 -26.84 20.76 3.52
CA ASP A 295 -26.08 22.01 3.55
C ASP A 295 -27.00 23.19 3.87
N GLU A 296 -28.10 23.34 3.12
CA GLU A 296 -29.10 24.38 3.34
C GLU A 296 -29.81 24.22 4.69
N GLY A 297 -30.19 23.00 5.06
CA GLY A 297 -30.87 22.69 6.32
C GLY A 297 -30.00 22.81 7.59
N THR A 298 -28.68 22.91 7.45
CA THR A 298 -27.73 23.06 8.59
C THR A 298 -26.87 24.33 8.49
N ASP A 299 -27.20 25.25 7.59
CA ASP A 299 -26.44 26.48 7.38
C ASP A 299 -26.61 27.49 8.53
N SER A 300 -25.77 27.35 9.55
CA SER A 300 -25.72 28.25 10.71
C SER A 300 -24.94 29.56 10.46
N ARG A 301 -24.62 29.94 9.22
CA ARG A 301 -23.93 31.21 8.91
C ARG A 301 -24.86 32.41 9.11
N ASN A 302 -24.33 33.49 9.71
CA ASN A 302 -25.01 34.78 9.74
C ASN A 302 -24.94 35.51 8.38
N PHE A 303 -25.74 36.57 8.22
CA PHE A 303 -25.83 37.35 6.97
C PHE A 303 -24.47 37.84 6.44
N PHE A 304 -23.59 38.37 7.31
CA PHE A 304 -22.27 38.84 6.90
C PHE A 304 -21.35 37.70 6.47
N GLN A 305 -21.43 36.52 7.10
CA GLN A 305 -20.68 35.34 6.69
C GLN A 305 -21.13 34.81 5.32
N LYS A 306 -22.44 34.85 5.05
CA LYS A 306 -23.00 34.51 3.72
C LYS A 306 -22.56 35.51 2.65
N LEU A 307 -22.64 36.83 2.93
CA LEU A 307 -22.14 37.87 2.02
C LEU A 307 -20.62 37.77 1.75
N ALA A 308 -19.84 37.40 2.77
CA ALA A 308 -18.40 37.20 2.65
C ALA A 308 -18.00 35.89 1.95
N GLY A 309 -18.96 35.10 1.45
CA GLY A 309 -18.70 33.84 0.76
C GLY A 309 -18.03 32.76 1.62
N GLN A 310 -18.14 32.85 2.95
CA GLN A 310 -17.57 31.82 3.83
C GLN A 310 -18.32 30.49 3.62
N PRO A 311 -17.63 29.33 3.58
CA PRO A 311 -18.31 28.04 3.46
C PRO A 311 -19.21 27.80 4.67
N SER A 312 -20.33 27.10 4.47
CA SER A 312 -21.16 26.61 5.57
C SER A 312 -20.37 25.63 6.47
N PRO A 313 -20.89 25.24 7.65
CA PRO A 313 -20.29 24.18 8.45
C PRO A 313 -20.14 22.86 7.67
N PHE A 314 -21.12 22.50 6.84
CA PHE A 314 -21.15 21.27 6.06
C PHE A 314 -20.18 21.31 4.87
N GLN A 315 -20.19 22.42 4.11
CA GLN A 315 -19.22 22.70 3.04
C GLN A 315 -17.78 22.76 3.55
N LYS A 316 -17.57 23.29 4.77
CA LYS A 316 -16.24 23.36 5.37
C LYS A 316 -15.67 21.98 5.67
N ILE A 317 -16.47 21.04 6.19
CA ILE A 317 -16.03 19.66 6.43
C ILE A 317 -15.52 19.04 5.13
N VAL A 318 -16.30 19.10 4.05
CA VAL A 318 -15.87 18.59 2.74
C VAL A 318 -14.65 19.35 2.21
N GLY A 319 -14.63 20.68 2.31
CA GLY A 319 -13.54 21.52 1.85
C GLY A 319 -12.21 21.31 2.58
N ASP A 320 -12.24 20.85 3.84
CA ASP A 320 -11.07 20.51 4.65
C ASP A 320 -10.58 19.06 4.39
N LEU A 321 -11.39 18.20 3.75
CA LEU A 321 -11.09 16.78 3.43
C LEU A 321 -10.81 16.51 1.93
N GLU A 322 -11.36 17.34 1.03
CA GLU A 322 -11.11 17.31 -0.43
C GLU A 322 -9.84 18.06 -0.87
N LYS A 323 -9.09 18.66 0.07
CA LYS A 323 -7.83 19.38 -0.18
C LYS A 323 -6.66 18.62 0.43
#